data_AF-A0A5E4X3Y1-F1
#
_entry.id   AF-A0A5E4X3Y1-F1
#
_cell.length_a   1.000
_cell.length_b   1.000
_cell.length_c   1.000
_cell.angle_alpha   90.00
_cell.angle_beta   90.00
_cell.angle_gamma   90.00
#
_symmetry.space_group_name_H-M   'P 1'
#
loop_
_entity.id
_entity.type
_entity.pdbx_description
1 polymer ?
#
loop_
_entity_poly.entity_id
_entity_poly.type
_entity_poly.pdbx_seq_one_letter_code
_entity_poly.pdbx_strand_id
1 'polypeptide(L)'
;MTISAANSSIGLIGAIPRSLDAETVTVCTKTGVNYALSSLWERIKDWFFGTNKVAAMTAIHSLATTESSSTQINAFLDLLRCIEPEHREQLKWCAGDGGDPYFMIGDCIVLAAPDWSAHGEMHLSVDDMAQMLLRMHHGDESLLSAFVRVENETVHLLRAPEQSAEDDGVVLHDLSTKKTYLESSPKLVEALEFIGMNRNGVRCDESHELGLQVEKAWREATVGSASTDEEGIDASSALMGSMAQDVMLLVTDMFHERLAASRSPVPRREIGQYGA
;
A
#
# COMPACT_ATOMS: atom_id res chain seq x y z
N MET A 1 7.51 74.39 -24.92
CA MET A 1 7.24 72.98 -25.31
C MET A 1 8.55 72.36 -25.79
N THR A 2 8.67 71.04 -25.59
CA THR A 2 9.77 70.12 -25.90
C THR A 2 10.91 70.01 -24.86
N ILE A 3 10.77 68.98 -24.03
CA ILE A 3 11.79 68.27 -23.23
C ILE A 3 12.11 66.99 -24.02
N SER A 4 13.39 66.63 -24.19
CA SER A 4 13.92 65.26 -24.42
C SER A 4 15.40 65.36 -24.80
N ALA A 5 16.35 64.52 -24.39
CA ALA A 5 16.38 63.43 -23.43
C ALA A 5 17.85 63.29 -22.98
N ALA A 6 18.12 63.29 -21.68
CA ALA A 6 19.40 62.82 -21.17
C ALA A 6 19.28 61.30 -20.96
N ASN A 7 20.11 60.55 -21.68
CA ASN A 7 20.24 59.11 -21.54
C ASN A 7 20.77 58.78 -20.14
N SER A 8 19.87 58.42 -19.23
CA SER A 8 20.23 57.75 -17.98
C SER A 8 20.19 56.25 -18.21
N SER A 9 21.34 55.67 -18.51
CA SER A 9 21.55 54.23 -18.47
C SER A 9 21.30 53.72 -17.05
N ILE A 10 20.25 52.92 -16.86
CA ILE A 10 20.01 52.18 -15.62
C ILE A 10 21.08 51.09 -15.53
N GLY A 11 22.13 51.34 -14.77
CA GLY A 11 23.09 50.32 -14.37
C GLY A 11 22.44 49.36 -13.39
N LEU A 12 21.90 48.25 -13.91
CA LEU A 12 21.47 47.09 -13.13
C LEU A 12 22.71 46.34 -12.60
N ILE A 13 23.45 46.95 -11.67
CA ILE A 13 24.35 46.22 -10.78
C ILE A 13 23.51 45.82 -9.56
N GLY A 14 22.64 44.83 -9.79
CA GLY A 14 21.95 44.12 -8.73
C GLY A 14 22.68 42.81 -8.51
N ALA A 15 23.66 42.80 -7.60
CA ALA A 15 24.11 41.56 -6.96
C ALA A 15 22.96 41.08 -6.05
N ILE A 16 21.91 40.50 -6.65
CA ILE A 16 20.91 39.75 -5.92
C ILE A 16 21.61 38.43 -5.56
N PRO A 17 21.84 38.10 -4.27
CA PRO A 17 22.23 36.76 -3.91
C PRO A 17 21.11 35.82 -4.35
N ARG A 18 21.31 35.08 -5.44
CA ARG A 18 20.35 34.10 -5.99
C ARG A 18 20.35 32.79 -5.19
N SER A 19 20.61 32.87 -3.90
CA SER A 19 20.55 31.74 -2.98
C SER A 19 19.38 31.99 -2.07
N LEU A 20 18.23 31.37 -2.37
CA LEU A 20 17.21 31.17 -1.35
C LEU A 20 17.88 30.40 -0.22
N ASP A 21 17.99 31.05 0.93
CA ASP A 21 18.53 30.41 2.13
C ASP A 21 17.70 29.15 2.45
N ALA A 22 18.37 28.07 2.86
CA ALA A 22 17.73 26.79 3.13
C ALA A 22 16.63 26.95 4.18
N GLU A 23 16.84 27.83 5.17
CA GLU A 23 15.83 28.17 6.17
C GLU A 23 14.59 28.79 5.51
N THR A 24 14.76 29.72 4.56
CA THR A 24 13.66 30.35 3.83
C THR A 24 12.90 29.34 2.96
N VAL A 25 13.59 28.40 2.31
CA VAL A 25 12.95 27.31 1.56
C VAL A 25 12.14 26.42 2.50
N THR A 26 12.70 26.05 3.65
CA THR A 26 11.99 25.20 4.63
C THR A 26 10.77 25.88 5.25
N VAL A 27 10.83 27.20 5.46
CA VAL A 27 9.69 27.97 5.96
C VAL A 27 8.60 28.08 4.88
N CYS A 28 8.98 28.33 3.62
CA CYS A 28 8.02 28.37 2.52
C CYS A 28 7.38 27.01 2.24
N THR A 29 8.13 25.91 2.30
CA THR A 29 7.57 24.56 2.14
C THR A 29 6.66 24.20 3.31
N LYS A 30 7.05 24.45 4.57
CA LYS A 30 6.17 24.24 5.73
C LYS A 30 4.88 25.07 5.67
N THR A 31 4.97 26.32 5.22
CA THR A 31 3.79 27.18 5.04
C THR A 31 2.88 26.66 3.93
N GLY A 32 3.45 26.18 2.82
CA GLY A 32 2.71 25.55 1.72
C GLY A 32 2.03 24.25 2.14
N VAL A 33 2.73 23.40 2.90
CA VAL A 33 2.18 22.15 3.46
C VAL A 33 1.03 22.47 4.42
N ASN A 34 1.19 23.43 5.33
CA ASN A 34 0.11 23.81 6.26
C ASN A 34 -1.15 24.31 5.54
N TYR A 35 -0.99 25.08 4.45
CA TYR A 35 -2.12 25.51 3.63
C TYR A 35 -2.80 24.34 2.92
N ALA A 36 -2.01 23.44 2.32
CA ALA A 36 -2.51 22.24 1.65
C ALA A 36 -3.25 21.32 2.63
N LEU A 37 -2.72 21.12 3.84
CA LEU A 37 -3.37 20.32 4.89
C LEU A 37 -4.65 20.97 5.41
N SER A 38 -4.67 22.30 5.55
CA SER A 38 -5.88 23.04 5.94
C SER A 38 -6.96 22.92 4.86
N SER A 39 -6.57 23.06 3.58
CA SER A 39 -7.49 22.88 2.45
C SER A 39 -7.95 21.43 2.30
N LEU A 40 -7.10 20.45 2.58
CA LEU A 40 -7.49 19.04 2.61
C LEU A 40 -8.54 18.84 3.70
N TRP A 41 -8.23 19.27 4.93
CA TRP A 41 -9.11 19.15 6.09
C TRP A 41 -10.50 19.69 5.83
N GLU A 42 -10.63 20.90 5.28
CA GLU A 42 -11.95 21.49 5.00
C GLU A 42 -12.82 20.66 4.04
N ARG A 43 -12.21 19.85 3.17
CA ARG A 43 -12.92 18.97 2.23
C ARG A 43 -13.32 17.63 2.84
N ILE A 44 -12.53 17.14 3.80
CA ILE A 44 -12.67 15.79 4.36
C ILE A 44 -13.18 15.78 5.80
N LYS A 45 -13.34 16.94 6.44
CA LYS A 45 -13.74 17.07 7.85
C LYS A 45 -15.07 16.40 8.19
N ASP A 46 -15.96 16.26 7.21
CA ASP A 46 -17.27 15.64 7.34
C ASP A 46 -17.20 14.12 7.22
N TRP A 47 -16.05 13.54 6.85
CA TRP A 47 -15.84 12.09 6.81
C TRP A 47 -15.54 11.48 8.16
N PHE A 48 -15.25 12.31 9.16
CA PHE A 48 -14.80 11.86 10.48
C PHE A 48 -15.87 12.12 11.52
N PHE A 49 -16.02 11.17 12.44
CA PHE A 49 -16.86 11.37 13.61
C PHE A 49 -16.46 12.65 14.33
N GLY A 50 -17.46 13.47 14.72
CA GLY A 50 -17.22 14.76 15.35
C GLY A 50 -16.31 14.73 16.58
N THR A 51 -16.29 13.61 17.30
CA THR A 51 -15.44 13.34 18.47
C THR A 51 -13.96 13.11 18.13
N ASN A 52 -13.66 12.69 16.90
CA ASN A 52 -12.33 12.25 16.48
C ASN A 52 -11.57 13.31 15.67
N LYS A 53 -12.12 14.51 15.50
CA LYS A 53 -11.55 15.55 14.62
C LYS A 53 -10.09 15.91 14.94
N VAL A 54 -9.76 16.04 16.23
CA VAL A 54 -8.38 16.37 16.66
C VAL A 54 -7.42 15.21 16.35
N ALA A 55 -7.86 13.97 16.58
CA ALA A 55 -7.07 12.78 16.29
C ALA A 55 -6.84 12.62 14.77
N ALA A 56 -7.90 12.79 13.97
CA ALA A 56 -7.82 12.74 12.51
C ALA A 56 -6.88 13.81 11.94
N MET A 57 -6.98 15.06 12.42
CA MET A 57 -6.08 16.14 11.98
C MET A 57 -4.62 15.86 12.35
N THR A 58 -4.38 15.32 13.54
CA THR A 58 -3.03 14.92 13.99
C THR A 58 -2.48 13.78 13.12
N ALA A 59 -3.31 12.78 12.82
CA ALA A 59 -2.96 11.67 11.95
C ALA A 59 -2.63 12.16 10.53
N ILE A 60 -3.44 13.02 9.92
CA ILE A 60 -3.19 13.61 8.59
C ILE A 60 -1.87 14.40 8.58
N HIS A 61 -1.63 15.22 9.61
CA HIS A 61 -0.39 15.98 9.71
C HIS A 61 0.82 15.05 9.85
N SER A 62 0.74 14.04 10.73
CA SER A 62 1.79 13.05 10.92
C SER A 62 2.08 12.29 9.62
N LEU A 63 1.04 11.83 8.92
CA LEU A 63 1.13 11.13 7.64
C LEU A 63 1.87 11.96 6.57
N ALA A 64 1.60 13.26 6.51
CA ALA A 64 2.14 14.15 5.48
C ALA A 64 3.53 14.73 5.78
N THR A 65 3.98 14.70 7.04
CA THR A 65 5.20 15.41 7.46
C THR A 65 6.25 14.52 8.11
N THR A 66 5.91 13.29 8.46
CA THR A 66 6.86 12.34 9.04
C THR A 66 7.97 11.99 8.06
N GLU A 67 9.19 11.83 8.59
CA GLU A 67 10.33 11.29 7.85
C GLU A 67 10.46 9.77 7.98
N SER A 68 9.61 9.15 8.82
CA SER A 68 9.60 7.72 9.12
C SER A 68 8.41 7.01 8.47
N SER A 69 8.68 5.98 7.68
CA SER A 69 7.69 5.13 7.00
C SER A 69 6.81 4.38 8.00
N SER A 70 7.38 3.88 9.11
CA SER A 70 6.60 3.20 10.16
C SER A 70 5.66 4.16 10.86
N THR A 71 6.10 5.40 11.11
CA THR A 71 5.23 6.45 11.66
C THR A 71 4.14 6.83 10.67
N GLN A 72 4.43 6.80 9.36
CA GLN A 72 3.46 7.06 8.30
C GLN A 72 2.34 6.00 8.30
N ILE A 73 2.69 4.71 8.36
CA ILE A 73 1.69 3.63 8.44
C ILE A 73 0.84 3.76 9.71
N ASN A 74 1.46 4.00 10.87
CA ASN A 74 0.70 4.18 12.13
C ASN A 74 -0.27 5.36 12.04
N ALA A 75 0.15 6.48 11.45
CA ALA A 75 -0.71 7.63 11.22
C ALA A 75 -1.88 7.31 10.29
N PHE A 76 -1.64 6.50 9.25
CA PHE A 76 -2.70 6.04 8.34
C PHE A 76 -3.72 5.13 9.06
N LEU A 77 -3.24 4.20 9.89
CA LEU A 77 -4.11 3.34 10.72
C LEU A 77 -4.93 4.15 11.73
N ASP A 78 -4.32 5.15 12.38
CA ASP A 78 -5.03 6.05 13.28
C ASP A 78 -6.11 6.85 12.55
N LEU A 79 -5.83 7.27 11.30
CA LEU A 79 -6.80 7.93 10.45
C LEU A 79 -7.98 7.01 10.09
N LEU A 80 -7.72 5.75 9.76
CA LEU A 80 -8.73 4.72 9.47
C LEU A 80 -9.66 4.46 10.67
N ARG A 81 -9.13 4.55 11.89
CA ARG A 81 -9.94 4.40 13.12
C ARG A 81 -10.86 5.60 13.36
N CYS A 82 -10.54 6.76 12.80
CA CYS A 82 -11.28 8.00 12.99
C CYS A 82 -12.39 8.22 11.95
N ILE A 83 -12.28 7.60 10.77
CA ILE A 83 -13.17 7.81 9.63
C ILE A 83 -14.46 7.00 9.75
N GLU A 84 -15.57 7.57 9.27
CA GLU A 84 -16.84 6.86 9.20
C GLU A 84 -16.78 5.72 8.16
N PRO A 85 -17.46 4.58 8.39
CA PRO A 85 -17.40 3.41 7.52
C PRO A 85 -17.67 3.71 6.04
N GLU A 86 -18.65 4.58 5.76
CA GLU A 86 -19.07 4.97 4.39
C GLU A 86 -17.97 5.68 3.59
N HIS A 87 -16.99 6.27 4.27
CA HIS A 87 -15.91 7.03 3.64
C HIS A 87 -14.57 6.29 3.64
N ARG A 88 -14.50 5.07 4.19
CA ARG A 88 -13.23 4.32 4.29
C ARG A 88 -12.58 4.05 2.94
N GLU A 89 -13.37 3.88 1.87
CA GLU A 89 -12.86 3.68 0.52
C GLU A 89 -12.13 4.90 -0.08
N GLN A 90 -12.27 6.08 0.55
CA GLN A 90 -11.53 7.29 0.17
C GLN A 90 -10.07 7.25 0.66
N LEU A 91 -9.74 6.36 1.59
CA LEU A 91 -8.39 6.17 2.08
C LEU A 91 -7.77 4.98 1.35
N LYS A 92 -6.66 5.22 0.66
CA LYS A 92 -5.96 4.16 -0.08
C LYS A 92 -4.47 4.17 0.23
N TRP A 93 -3.88 2.99 0.22
CA TRP A 93 -2.45 2.82 0.20
C TRP A 93 -2.08 2.15 -1.12
N CYS A 94 -1.33 2.83 -1.96
CA CYS A 94 -1.06 2.42 -3.33
C CYS A 94 0.40 2.03 -3.47
N ALA A 95 0.66 0.87 -4.06
CA ALA A 95 1.96 0.54 -4.64
C ALA A 95 1.78 0.44 -6.16
N GLY A 96 2.68 1.03 -6.93
CA GLY A 96 2.64 0.97 -8.39
C GLY A 96 3.96 0.46 -8.95
N ASP A 97 3.99 0.19 -10.25
CA ASP A 97 5.14 -0.43 -10.91
C ASP A 97 6.40 0.46 -10.99
N GLY A 98 6.25 1.77 -10.79
CA GLY A 98 7.29 2.76 -11.11
C GLY A 98 7.85 3.57 -9.94
N GLY A 99 7.40 3.37 -8.70
CA GLY A 99 7.77 4.23 -7.58
C GLY A 99 7.54 3.63 -6.20
N ASP A 100 7.98 4.38 -5.19
CA ASP A 100 7.69 4.06 -3.79
C ASP A 100 6.19 4.18 -3.51
N PRO A 101 5.65 3.42 -2.55
CA PRO A 101 4.24 3.46 -2.27
C PRO A 101 3.80 4.84 -1.77
N TYR A 102 2.52 5.13 -1.90
CA TYR A 102 1.96 6.42 -1.51
C TYR A 102 0.57 6.22 -0.92
N PHE A 103 0.11 7.23 -0.19
CA PHE A 103 -1.22 7.24 0.40
C PHE A 103 -2.11 8.20 -0.39
N MET A 104 -3.36 7.81 -0.58
CA MET A 104 -4.39 8.70 -1.12
C MET A 104 -5.44 8.96 -0.05
N ILE A 105 -5.80 10.24 0.09
CA ILE A 105 -6.91 10.71 0.92
C ILE A 105 -7.85 11.48 -0.01
N GLY A 106 -8.87 10.79 -0.54
CA GLY A 106 -9.67 11.27 -1.66
C GLY A 106 -8.81 11.46 -2.90
N ASP A 107 -8.62 12.71 -3.31
CA ASP A 107 -7.78 13.13 -4.44
C ASP A 107 -6.38 13.62 -4.03
N CYS A 108 -6.09 13.66 -2.72
CA CYS A 108 -4.81 14.13 -2.22
C CYS A 108 -3.82 12.97 -2.14
N ILE A 109 -2.65 13.14 -2.76
CA ILE A 109 -1.55 12.19 -2.73
C ILE A 109 -0.55 12.60 -1.66
N VAL A 110 -0.22 11.68 -0.77
CA VAL A 110 0.86 11.79 0.21
C VAL A 110 1.93 10.78 -0.15
N LEU A 111 3.12 11.27 -0.53
CA LEU A 111 4.24 10.42 -0.93
C LEU A 111 4.79 9.63 0.26
N ALA A 112 5.45 8.50 -0.02
CA ALA A 112 6.23 7.77 0.97
C ALA A 112 7.21 8.68 1.71
N ALA A 113 7.44 8.35 2.97
CA ALA A 113 8.49 8.97 3.77
C ALA A 113 9.88 8.72 3.15
N PRO A 114 10.84 9.65 3.34
CA PRO A 114 12.17 9.56 2.72
C PRO A 114 12.98 8.31 3.12
N ASP A 115 12.69 7.73 4.29
CA ASP A 115 13.35 6.52 4.76
C ASP A 115 12.82 5.23 4.11
N TRP A 116 11.83 5.31 3.21
CA TRP A 116 11.24 4.13 2.56
C TRP A 116 12.32 3.22 1.97
N SER A 117 13.29 3.74 1.21
CA SER A 117 14.34 2.88 0.63
C SER A 117 15.25 2.15 1.66
N ALA A 118 15.24 2.59 2.92
CA ALA A 118 16.05 2.06 4.01
C ALA A 118 15.20 1.56 5.19
N HIS A 119 13.92 1.29 4.95
CA HIS A 119 12.99 0.90 6.00
C HIS A 119 13.41 -0.43 6.64
N GLY A 120 13.18 -0.52 7.95
CA GLY A 120 13.19 -1.80 8.65
C GLY A 120 11.84 -2.51 8.50
N GLU A 121 11.79 -3.79 8.85
CA GLU A 121 10.53 -4.54 8.93
C GLU A 121 9.59 -3.91 9.97
N MET A 122 8.30 -3.74 9.63
CA MET A 122 7.28 -3.29 10.56
C MET A 122 6.49 -4.49 11.10
N HIS A 123 6.24 -4.49 12.41
CA HIS A 123 5.46 -5.54 13.05
C HIS A 123 4.04 -5.05 13.34
N LEU A 124 3.16 -5.17 12.35
CA LEU A 124 1.73 -4.92 12.55
C LEU A 124 1.03 -6.09 13.26
N SER A 125 -0.06 -5.76 13.95
CA SER A 125 -1.02 -6.77 14.40
C SER A 125 -1.79 -7.34 13.20
N VAL A 126 -2.40 -8.52 13.34
CA VAL A 126 -3.19 -9.12 12.26
C VAL A 126 -4.38 -8.23 11.88
N ASP A 127 -5.02 -7.60 12.86
CA ASP A 127 -6.10 -6.64 12.64
C ASP A 127 -5.64 -5.44 11.80
N ASP A 128 -4.47 -4.87 12.13
CA ASP A 128 -3.93 -3.73 11.38
C ASP A 128 -3.47 -4.15 9.98
N MET A 129 -2.88 -5.35 9.82
CA MET A 129 -2.57 -5.92 8.50
C MET A 129 -3.83 -6.08 7.64
N ALA A 130 -4.93 -6.57 8.23
CA ALA A 130 -6.22 -6.68 7.53
C ALA A 130 -6.73 -5.32 7.05
N GLN A 131 -6.66 -4.29 7.90
CA GLN A 131 -7.07 -2.93 7.51
C GLN A 131 -6.17 -2.35 6.41
N MET A 132 -4.85 -2.55 6.50
CA MET A 132 -3.93 -2.11 5.44
C MET A 132 -4.22 -2.82 4.12
N LEU A 133 -4.43 -4.14 4.15
CA LEU A 133 -4.67 -4.96 2.97
C LEU A 133 -5.98 -4.57 2.26
N LEU A 134 -7.03 -4.27 3.01
CA LEU A 134 -8.30 -3.77 2.48
C LEU A 134 -8.19 -2.41 1.78
N ARG A 135 -7.17 -1.61 2.14
CA ARG A 135 -6.89 -0.30 1.53
C ARG A 135 -5.76 -0.38 0.50
N MET A 136 -5.13 -1.54 0.35
CA MET A 136 -4.02 -1.74 -0.56
C MET A 136 -4.51 -1.76 -2.01
N HIS A 137 -3.90 -0.93 -2.84
CA HIS A 137 -4.16 -0.84 -4.26
C HIS A 137 -2.89 -1.08 -5.05
N HIS A 138 -3.03 -1.79 -6.17
CA HIS A 138 -2.01 -1.90 -7.19
C HIS A 138 -2.45 -1.05 -8.39
N GLY A 139 -1.85 0.12 -8.55
CA GLY A 139 -2.38 1.16 -9.43
C GLY A 139 -3.75 1.66 -8.97
N ASP A 140 -4.75 1.59 -9.85
CA ASP A 140 -6.13 2.05 -9.58
C ASP A 140 -7.05 0.97 -8.99
N GLU A 141 -6.58 -0.27 -8.90
CA GLU A 141 -7.40 -1.43 -8.49
C GLU A 141 -7.01 -1.91 -7.08
N SER A 142 -8.01 -2.30 -6.28
CA SER A 142 -7.77 -2.97 -4.99
C SER A 142 -7.05 -4.29 -5.21
N LEU A 143 -6.04 -4.56 -4.38
CA LEU A 143 -5.24 -5.79 -4.49
C LEU A 143 -6.11 -7.06 -4.42
N LEU A 144 -7.06 -7.09 -3.49
CA LEU A 144 -7.95 -8.25 -3.33
C LEU A 144 -8.87 -8.42 -4.55
N SER A 145 -9.36 -7.32 -5.13
CA SER A 145 -10.14 -7.37 -6.38
C SER A 145 -9.31 -7.87 -7.56
N ALA A 146 -8.04 -7.46 -7.66
CA ALA A 146 -7.13 -7.98 -8.67
C ALA A 146 -6.92 -9.49 -8.52
N PHE A 147 -6.81 -10.00 -7.28
CA PHE A 147 -6.70 -11.43 -7.00
C PHE A 147 -7.98 -12.19 -7.40
N VAL A 148 -9.16 -11.66 -7.09
CA VAL A 148 -10.44 -12.22 -7.54
C VAL A 148 -10.52 -12.26 -9.07
N ARG A 149 -10.08 -11.20 -9.76
CA ARG A 149 -10.04 -11.17 -11.23
C ARG A 149 -9.13 -12.27 -11.78
N VAL A 150 -7.90 -12.37 -11.27
CA VAL A 150 -6.92 -13.38 -11.69
C VAL A 150 -7.47 -14.79 -11.49
N GLU A 151 -8.17 -15.05 -10.39
CA GLU A 151 -8.83 -16.33 -10.16
C GLU A 151 -9.94 -16.58 -11.17
N ASN A 152 -10.85 -15.64 -11.38
CA ASN A 152 -11.95 -15.79 -12.35
C ASN A 152 -11.46 -16.01 -13.78
N GLU A 153 -10.37 -15.37 -14.19
CA GLU A 153 -9.76 -15.54 -15.51
C GLU A 153 -9.12 -16.94 -15.70
N THR A 154 -8.71 -17.59 -14.61
CA THR A 154 -8.00 -18.87 -14.64
C THR A 154 -8.86 -20.07 -14.27
N VAL A 155 -10.03 -19.87 -13.66
CA VAL A 155 -11.01 -20.94 -13.35
C VAL A 155 -11.34 -21.81 -14.57
N HIS A 156 -11.35 -21.25 -15.78
CA HIS A 156 -11.62 -22.01 -17.01
C HIS A 156 -10.45 -22.89 -17.46
N LEU A 157 -9.21 -22.57 -17.06
CA LEU A 157 -8.01 -23.34 -17.38
C LEU A 157 -7.82 -24.54 -16.45
N LEU A 158 -8.40 -24.49 -15.25
CA LEU A 158 -8.37 -25.56 -14.25
C LEU A 158 -9.41 -26.68 -14.50
N ARG A 159 -10.24 -26.56 -15.54
CA ARG A 159 -11.21 -27.60 -15.92
C ARG A 159 -10.65 -28.53 -17.00
N ALA A 160 -10.10 -29.67 -16.60
CA ALA A 160 -10.10 -30.86 -17.45
C ALA A 160 -11.31 -31.74 -17.09
N PRO A 161 -12.15 -32.15 -18.06
CA PRO A 161 -13.12 -33.21 -17.83
C PRO A 161 -12.39 -34.55 -17.98
N GLU A 162 -12.25 -35.33 -16.91
CA GLU A 162 -12.53 -36.77 -16.91
C GLU A 162 -12.38 -37.36 -15.50
N GLN A 163 -13.17 -38.40 -15.28
CA GLN A 163 -13.56 -38.99 -14.01
C GLN A 163 -12.42 -39.78 -13.35
N SER A 164 -12.30 -39.66 -12.02
CA SER A 164 -12.21 -40.83 -11.16
C SER A 164 -12.90 -40.51 -9.84
N ALA A 165 -13.99 -41.24 -9.57
CA ALA A 165 -14.54 -41.33 -8.22
C ALA A 165 -13.48 -41.98 -7.34
N GLU A 166 -13.27 -41.44 -6.13
CA GLU A 166 -12.13 -41.71 -5.24
C GLU A 166 -10.90 -40.81 -5.50
N ASP A 167 -11.09 -39.50 -5.43
CA ASP A 167 -10.01 -38.64 -4.95
C ASP A 167 -10.60 -37.65 -3.95
N ASP A 168 -9.99 -37.61 -2.78
CA ASP A 168 -10.38 -36.76 -1.67
C ASP A 168 -10.42 -35.31 -2.17
N GLY A 169 -11.49 -34.58 -1.86
CA GLY A 169 -11.88 -33.32 -2.50
C GLY A 169 -10.95 -32.13 -2.20
N VAL A 170 -9.64 -32.32 -2.32
CA VAL A 170 -8.63 -31.27 -2.27
C VAL A 170 -8.66 -30.58 -3.62
N VAL A 171 -9.49 -29.55 -3.72
CA VAL A 171 -9.36 -28.54 -4.77
C VAL A 171 -7.93 -28.01 -4.65
N LEU A 172 -7.05 -28.42 -5.57
CA LEU A 172 -5.71 -27.88 -5.64
C LEU A 172 -5.85 -26.41 -6.04
N HIS A 173 -5.84 -25.52 -5.05
CA HIS A 173 -5.91 -24.08 -5.25
C HIS A 173 -4.62 -23.64 -5.93
N ASP A 174 -4.64 -23.50 -7.25
CA ASP A 174 -3.45 -23.15 -8.03
C ASP A 174 -3.10 -21.67 -7.83
N LEU A 175 -2.20 -21.43 -6.88
CA LEU A 175 -1.69 -20.10 -6.58
C LEU A 175 -0.68 -19.59 -7.62
N SER A 176 -0.31 -20.37 -8.64
CA SER A 176 0.74 -20.04 -9.60
C SER A 176 0.48 -18.74 -10.38
N THR A 177 -0.78 -18.50 -10.78
CA THR A 177 -1.12 -17.29 -11.54
C THR A 177 -1.12 -16.06 -10.63
N LYS A 178 -1.63 -16.18 -9.40
CA LYS A 178 -1.55 -15.13 -8.38
C LYS A 178 -0.10 -14.82 -8.01
N LYS A 179 0.76 -15.84 -7.94
CA LYS A 179 2.22 -15.68 -7.77
C LYS A 179 2.84 -14.90 -8.93
N THR A 180 2.53 -15.29 -10.16
CA THR A 180 3.03 -14.60 -11.38
C THR A 180 2.62 -13.12 -11.38
N TYR A 181 1.39 -12.81 -10.94
CA TYR A 181 0.93 -11.44 -10.77
C TYR A 181 1.80 -10.66 -9.77
N LEU A 182 2.08 -11.21 -8.59
CA LEU A 182 2.95 -10.56 -7.60
C LEU A 182 4.40 -10.44 -8.09
N GLU A 183 4.93 -11.45 -8.77
CA GLU A 183 6.27 -11.43 -9.36
C GLU A 183 6.44 -10.33 -10.41
N SER A 184 5.36 -9.95 -11.10
CA SER A 184 5.37 -8.85 -12.05
C SER A 184 5.50 -7.47 -11.39
N SER A 185 5.19 -7.36 -10.09
CA SER A 185 5.23 -6.10 -9.33
C SER A 185 6.07 -6.24 -8.04
N PRO A 186 7.40 -6.14 -8.12
CA PRO A 186 8.27 -6.28 -6.96
C PRO A 186 8.06 -5.19 -5.91
N LYS A 187 7.61 -3.99 -6.30
CA LYS A 187 7.31 -2.88 -5.39
C LYS A 187 6.07 -3.12 -4.54
N LEU A 188 5.06 -3.79 -5.11
CA LEU A 188 3.91 -4.26 -4.35
C LEU A 188 4.33 -5.29 -3.31
N VAL A 189 5.18 -6.24 -3.69
CA VAL A 189 5.70 -7.27 -2.79
C VAL A 189 6.55 -6.66 -1.67
N GLU A 190 7.43 -5.71 -1.98
CA GLU A 190 8.21 -4.94 -0.99
C GLU A 190 7.29 -4.24 0.04
N ALA A 191 6.21 -3.62 -0.42
CA ALA A 191 5.23 -2.98 0.47
C ALA A 191 4.49 -3.99 1.35
N LEU A 192 4.06 -5.13 0.80
CA LEU A 192 3.40 -6.18 1.56
C LEU A 192 4.33 -6.78 2.63
N GLU A 193 5.61 -6.96 2.30
CA GLU A 193 6.63 -7.41 3.24
C GLU A 193 6.88 -6.40 4.35
N PHE A 194 6.91 -5.11 4.01
CA PHE A 194 7.10 -4.06 5.00
C PHE A 194 6.04 -4.11 6.11
N ILE A 195 4.77 -4.39 5.77
CA ILE A 195 3.69 -4.51 6.76
C ILE A 195 3.61 -5.89 7.45
N GLY A 196 4.48 -6.83 7.09
CA GLY A 196 4.63 -8.13 7.75
C GLY A 196 3.92 -9.31 7.08
N MET A 197 3.51 -9.21 5.81
CA MET A 197 2.82 -10.30 5.09
C MET A 197 3.72 -11.51 4.79
N ASN A 198 5.01 -11.42 5.07
CA ASN A 198 5.99 -12.51 4.95
C ASN A 198 6.16 -13.35 6.23
N ARG A 199 5.40 -13.05 7.29
CA ARG A 199 5.61 -13.61 8.63
C ARG A 199 4.71 -14.80 8.94
N ASN A 200 4.19 -15.48 7.93
CA ASN A 200 3.34 -16.65 8.15
C ASN A 200 4.18 -17.80 8.73
N GLY A 201 3.79 -18.30 9.89
CA GLY A 201 4.49 -19.40 10.54
C GLY A 201 4.33 -20.71 9.78
N VAL A 202 5.11 -21.73 10.17
CA VAL A 202 5.07 -23.08 9.55
C VAL A 202 3.68 -23.74 9.60
N ARG A 203 2.82 -23.29 10.52
CA ARG A 203 1.45 -23.77 10.69
C ARG A 203 0.41 -23.01 9.88
N CYS A 204 0.80 -21.92 9.22
CA CYS A 204 -0.07 -21.01 8.50
C CYS A 204 -1.18 -20.34 9.34
N ASP A 205 -1.01 -20.33 10.67
CA ASP A 205 -2.00 -19.81 11.63
C ASP A 205 -2.28 -18.32 11.38
N GLU A 206 -1.23 -17.53 11.08
CA GLU A 206 -1.35 -16.09 10.85
C GLU A 206 -2.11 -15.77 9.55
N SER A 207 -1.88 -16.52 8.46
CA SER A 207 -2.59 -16.33 7.19
C SER A 207 -4.08 -16.65 7.29
N HIS A 208 -4.43 -17.68 8.06
CA HIS A 208 -5.82 -18.02 8.31
C HIS A 208 -6.51 -16.96 9.20
N GLU A 209 -5.85 -16.51 10.26
CA GLU A 209 -6.38 -15.43 11.11
C GLU A 209 -6.54 -14.13 10.31
N LEU A 210 -5.59 -13.79 9.44
CA LEU A 210 -5.71 -12.63 8.55
C LEU A 210 -6.95 -12.74 7.65
N GLY A 211 -7.20 -13.92 7.07
CA GLY A 211 -8.39 -14.17 6.28
C GLY A 211 -9.69 -13.92 7.06
N LEU A 212 -9.76 -14.42 8.29
CA LEU A 212 -10.92 -14.20 9.18
C LEU A 212 -11.11 -12.71 9.53
N GLN A 213 -10.02 -11.98 9.80
CA GLN A 213 -10.12 -10.54 10.11
C GLN A 213 -10.53 -9.71 8.89
N VAL A 214 -10.05 -10.07 7.70
CA VAL A 214 -10.47 -9.42 6.45
C VAL A 214 -11.94 -9.71 6.14
N GLU A 215 -12.38 -10.96 6.29
CA GLU A 215 -13.80 -11.33 6.13
C GLU A 215 -14.68 -10.46 7.06
N LYS A 216 -14.32 -10.41 8.34
CA LYS A 216 -15.06 -9.63 9.33
C LYS A 216 -15.10 -8.15 8.97
N ALA A 217 -13.94 -7.55 8.69
CA ALA A 217 -13.85 -6.13 8.36
C ALA A 217 -14.59 -5.77 7.06
N TRP A 218 -14.56 -6.66 6.06
CA TRP A 218 -15.32 -6.51 4.81
C TRP A 218 -16.84 -6.58 5.05
N ARG A 219 -17.29 -7.56 5.85
CA ARG A 219 -18.70 -7.70 6.24
C ARG A 219 -19.19 -6.42 6.95
N GLU A 220 -18.43 -5.91 7.92
CA GLU A 220 -18.76 -4.68 8.63
C GLU A 220 -18.87 -3.47 7.71
N ALA A 221 -17.98 -3.34 6.73
CA ALA A 221 -18.02 -2.27 5.74
C ALA A 221 -19.24 -2.38 4.80
N THR A 222 -19.58 -3.60 4.39
CA THR A 222 -20.66 -3.86 3.42
C THR A 222 -22.04 -3.71 4.05
N VAL A 223 -22.22 -4.18 5.29
CA VAL A 223 -23.46 -4.00 6.06
C VAL A 223 -23.70 -2.52 6.38
N GLY A 224 -22.63 -1.76 6.65
CA GLY A 224 -22.70 -0.30 6.82
C GLY A 224 -23.18 0.46 5.58
N SER A 225 -23.04 -0.12 4.39
CA SER A 225 -23.46 0.48 3.10
C SER A 225 -24.94 0.23 2.74
N ALA A 226 -25.77 -0.23 3.68
CA ALA A 226 -27.21 -0.50 3.50
C ALA A 226 -27.57 -1.63 2.52
N SER A 227 -26.65 -2.55 2.23
CA SER A 227 -26.97 -3.79 1.49
C SER A 227 -27.79 -4.73 2.38
N THR A 228 -28.87 -5.30 1.84
CA THR A 228 -29.78 -6.23 2.55
C THR A 228 -29.62 -7.69 2.13
N ASP A 229 -28.69 -7.98 1.22
CA ASP A 229 -28.43 -9.34 0.73
C ASP A 229 -27.40 -10.06 1.62
N GLU A 230 -27.87 -10.63 2.74
CA GLU A 230 -26.99 -11.29 3.71
C GLU A 230 -26.17 -12.45 3.09
N GLU A 231 -26.77 -13.25 2.21
CA GLU A 231 -26.10 -14.38 1.58
C GLU A 231 -25.01 -13.92 0.61
N GLY A 232 -25.27 -12.87 -0.18
CA GLY A 232 -24.25 -12.23 -1.01
C GLY A 232 -23.13 -11.56 -0.21
N ILE A 233 -23.44 -10.97 0.94
CA ILE A 233 -22.44 -10.38 1.84
C ILE A 233 -21.55 -11.46 2.46
N ASP A 234 -22.13 -12.58 2.90
CA ASP A 234 -21.36 -13.68 3.47
C ASP A 234 -20.46 -14.35 2.42
N ALA A 235 -20.98 -14.61 1.22
CA ALA A 235 -20.18 -15.18 0.14
C ALA A 235 -19.02 -14.23 -0.29
N SER A 236 -19.30 -12.93 -0.43
CA SER A 236 -18.28 -11.95 -0.82
C SER A 236 -17.24 -11.71 0.26
N SER A 237 -17.64 -11.66 1.54
CA SER A 237 -16.70 -11.50 2.66
C SER A 237 -15.79 -12.72 2.80
N ALA A 238 -16.34 -13.94 2.72
CA ALA A 238 -15.55 -15.16 2.76
C ALA A 238 -14.53 -15.23 1.60
N LEU A 239 -14.95 -14.79 0.40
CA LEU A 239 -14.06 -14.69 -0.76
C LEU A 239 -12.90 -13.71 -0.50
N MET A 240 -13.18 -12.52 0.05
CA MET A 240 -12.14 -11.54 0.39
C MET A 240 -11.18 -12.06 1.46
N GLY A 241 -11.70 -12.79 2.46
CA GLY A 241 -10.88 -13.47 3.47
C GLY A 241 -9.94 -14.51 2.84
N SER A 242 -10.45 -15.34 1.92
CA SER A 242 -9.64 -16.29 1.15
C SER A 242 -8.55 -15.59 0.34
N MET A 243 -8.87 -14.49 -0.35
CA MET A 243 -7.87 -13.74 -1.13
C MET A 243 -6.77 -13.15 -0.24
N ALA A 244 -7.13 -12.70 0.97
CA ALA A 244 -6.16 -12.18 1.93
C ALA A 244 -5.21 -13.28 2.44
N GLN A 245 -5.75 -14.47 2.71
CA GLN A 245 -4.96 -15.63 3.07
C GLN A 245 -3.97 -16.00 1.94
N ASP A 246 -4.42 -16.01 0.69
CA ASP A 246 -3.58 -16.28 -0.49
C ASP A 246 -2.43 -15.27 -0.61
N VAL A 247 -2.69 -13.98 -0.41
CA VAL A 247 -1.67 -12.93 -0.45
C VAL A 247 -0.57 -13.22 0.58
N MET A 248 -0.93 -13.50 1.84
CA MET A 248 0.06 -13.75 2.89
C MET A 248 0.86 -15.03 2.66
N LEU A 249 0.21 -16.10 2.17
CA LEU A 249 0.88 -17.35 1.81
C LEU A 249 1.92 -17.12 0.71
N LEU A 250 1.53 -16.42 -0.37
CA LEU A 250 2.40 -16.15 -1.50
C LEU A 250 3.57 -15.23 -1.14
N VAL A 251 3.31 -14.15 -0.41
CA VAL A 251 4.38 -13.22 0.01
C VAL A 251 5.37 -13.92 0.93
N THR A 252 4.91 -14.78 1.83
CA THR A 252 5.78 -15.59 2.70
C THR A 252 6.63 -16.57 1.89
N ASP A 253 6.03 -17.29 0.94
CA ASP A 253 6.75 -18.21 0.05
C ASP A 253 7.83 -17.48 -0.75
N MET A 254 7.47 -16.39 -1.43
CA MET A 254 8.39 -15.56 -2.21
C MET A 254 9.53 -14.99 -1.35
N PHE A 255 9.25 -14.57 -0.11
CA PHE A 255 10.27 -14.11 0.82
C PHE A 255 11.28 -15.21 1.16
N HIS A 256 10.80 -16.41 1.49
CA HIS A 256 11.66 -17.54 1.81
C HIS A 256 12.46 -18.05 0.61
N GLU A 257 11.89 -18.05 -0.59
CA GLU A 257 12.60 -18.36 -1.83
C GLU A 257 13.77 -17.40 -2.07
N ARG A 258 13.56 -16.08 -1.90
CA ARG A 258 14.63 -15.08 -2.02
C ARG A 258 15.69 -15.23 -0.93
N LEU A 259 15.32 -15.56 0.30
CA LEU A 259 16.27 -15.88 1.36
C LEU A 259 17.08 -17.15 1.08
N ALA A 260 16.47 -18.19 0.51
CA ALA A 260 17.17 -19.41 0.13
C ALA A 260 18.13 -19.17 -1.04
N ALA A 261 17.73 -18.38 -2.03
CA ALA A 261 18.54 -17.99 -3.17
C ALA A 261 19.78 -17.16 -2.75
N SER A 262 19.61 -16.20 -1.83
CA SER A 262 20.72 -15.39 -1.31
C SER A 262 21.73 -16.19 -0.45
N ARG A 263 21.29 -17.30 0.15
CA ARG A 263 22.15 -18.20 0.97
C ARG A 263 22.88 -19.27 0.16
N SER A 264 22.52 -19.49 -1.10
CA SER A 264 23.18 -20.46 -1.98
C SER A 264 24.19 -19.77 -2.89
N PRO A 265 25.49 -19.69 -2.53
CA PRO A 265 26.50 -19.19 -3.44
C PRO A 265 26.59 -20.15 -4.64
N VAL A 266 26.36 -19.62 -5.84
CA VAL A 266 26.63 -20.31 -7.11
C VAL A 266 28.04 -20.95 -7.03
N PRO A 267 28.20 -22.27 -7.27
CA PRO A 267 29.53 -22.85 -7.27
C PRO A 267 30.35 -22.19 -8.38
N ARG A 268 31.45 -21.53 -7.98
CA ARG A 268 32.49 -21.07 -8.90
C ARG A 268 32.86 -22.25 -9.79
N ARG A 269 32.54 -22.18 -11.09
CA ARG A 269 33.14 -23.06 -12.09
C ARG A 269 34.64 -22.93 -11.93
N GLU A 270 35.28 -23.98 -11.44
CA GLU A 270 36.72 -24.14 -11.52
C GLU A 270 37.10 -24.05 -12.99
N ILE A 271 37.76 -22.96 -13.36
CA ILE A 271 38.43 -22.84 -14.65
C ILE A 271 39.58 -23.85 -14.56
N GLY A 272 39.35 -25.03 -15.11
CA GLY A 272 40.37 -26.05 -15.28
C GLY A 272 41.58 -25.44 -15.99
N GLN A 273 42.69 -25.38 -15.26
CA GLN A 273 44.00 -25.11 -15.83
C GLN A 273 44.31 -26.21 -16.85
N TYR A 274 44.26 -25.85 -18.14
CA TYR A 274 45.02 -26.55 -19.16
C TYR A 274 46.50 -26.24 -18.92
N GLY A 275 47.30 -27.28 -18.66
CA GLY A 275 48.74 -27.13 -18.48
C GLY A 275 49.46 -28.43 -18.15
N ALA A 276 49.57 -29.32 -19.14
CA ALA A 276 50.72 -30.21 -19.35
C ALA A 276 50.77 -30.60 -20.83
#